data_AF-A0A1H6VIF5-F1
#
_entry.id   AF-A0A1H6VIF5-F1
#
_cell.length_a   1.000
_cell.length_b   1.000
_cell.length_c   1.000
_cell.angle_alpha   90.00
_cell.angle_beta   90.00
_cell.angle_gamma   90.00
#
_symmetry.space_group_name_H-M   'P 1'
#
loop_
_entity.id
_entity.type
_entity.pdbx_description
1 polymer ?
#
loop_
_entity_poly.entity_id
_entity_poly.type
_entity_poly.pdbx_seq_one_letter_code
_entity_poly.pdbx_strand_id
1 'polypeptide(L)' 'MMANVADQSTAVDEAFGTWLVKQDGRGGLIGNLATALKADRTFPRAADPEGVRKFMGDRRAGGDDWEALEDAELEWRCY' A
#
# COMPACT_ATOMS: atom_id res chain seq x y z
N MET A 1 15.06 -25.56 -17.74
CA MET A 1 15.67 -25.09 -16.48
C MET A 1 15.29 -23.62 -16.31
N MET A 2 14.43 -23.35 -15.31
CA MET A 2 14.23 -22.10 -14.56
C MET A 2 13.42 -20.92 -15.15
N ALA A 3 12.22 -20.80 -14.56
CA ALA A 3 11.38 -19.62 -14.29
C ALA A 3 10.70 -18.88 -15.46
N ASN A 4 9.54 -19.42 -15.83
CA ASN A 4 8.51 -18.73 -16.61
C ASN A 4 7.78 -17.71 -15.70
N VAL A 5 7.70 -16.46 -16.18
CA VAL A 5 6.72 -15.39 -15.89
C VAL A 5 5.98 -15.45 -14.54
N ALA A 6 6.30 -14.49 -13.67
CA ALA A 6 5.30 -13.87 -12.82
C ALA A 6 5.39 -12.35 -13.03
N ASP A 7 5.05 -11.94 -14.24
CA ASP A 7 4.33 -10.68 -14.43
C ASP A 7 3.08 -10.79 -13.53
N GLN A 8 3.13 -10.22 -12.33
CA GLN A 8 1.95 -10.13 -11.46
C GLN A 8 1.09 -8.91 -11.84
N SER A 9 1.07 -8.56 -13.13
CA SER A 9 0.24 -7.50 -13.70
C SER A 9 -1.09 -8.10 -14.15
N THR A 10 -1.88 -8.66 -13.24
CA THR A 10 -3.22 -9.13 -13.59
C THR A 10 -4.30 -8.50 -12.72
N ALA A 11 -4.69 -7.30 -13.19
CA ALA A 11 -6.03 -6.71 -13.13
C ALA A 11 -6.56 -6.14 -11.80
N VAL A 12 -6.05 -4.97 -11.41
CA VAL A 12 -6.83 -3.76 -11.03
C VAL A 12 -6.04 -2.58 -11.59
N ASP A 13 -6.67 -1.61 -12.26
CA ASP A 13 -6.01 -0.61 -13.16
C ASP A 13 -4.98 0.34 -12.48
N GLU A 14 -4.68 0.16 -11.19
CA GLU A 14 -3.86 1.04 -10.37
C GLU A 14 -2.98 0.29 -9.36
N ALA A 15 -1.70 0.70 -9.25
CA ALA A 15 -0.76 0.17 -8.26
C ALA A 15 -1.26 0.40 -6.82
N PHE A 16 -1.04 -0.57 -5.94
CA PHE A 16 -1.52 -0.52 -4.55
C PHE A 16 -1.13 0.77 -3.83
N GLY A 17 0.12 1.22 -3.93
CA GLY A 17 0.55 2.48 -3.32
C GLY A 17 -0.23 3.70 -3.84
N THR A 18 -0.70 3.68 -5.08
CA THR A 18 -1.47 4.78 -5.69
C THR A 18 -2.91 4.72 -5.21
N TRP A 19 -3.49 3.53 -5.12
CA TRP A 19 -4.81 3.32 -4.52
C TRP A 19 -4.83 3.69 -3.03
N LEU A 20 -3.76 3.36 -2.30
CA LEU A 20 -3.65 3.60 -0.85
C LEU A 20 -3.67 5.09 -0.52
N VAL A 21 -2.90 5.92 -1.24
CA VAL A 21 -2.90 7.38 -1.01
C VAL A 21 -4.22 8.07 -1.42
N LYS A 22 -5.07 7.40 -2.21
CA LYS A 22 -6.41 7.89 -2.52
C LYS A 22 -7.42 7.68 -1.38
N GLN A 23 -7.11 6.80 -0.42
CA GLN A 23 -7.94 6.61 0.78
C GLN A 23 -7.80 7.77 1.78
N ASP A 24 -6.99 8.78 1.46
CA ASP A 24 -6.91 10.06 2.17
C ASP A 24 -8.29 10.69 2.36
N GLY A 25 -8.55 11.15 3.58
CA GLY A 25 -9.85 11.71 3.95
C GLY A 25 -10.93 10.67 4.32
N ARG A 26 -10.65 9.36 4.21
CA ARG A 26 -11.48 8.32 4.85
C ARG A 26 -11.31 8.39 6.38
N GLY A 27 -12.36 8.03 7.12
CA GLY A 27 -12.24 7.81 8.56
C GLY A 27 -11.58 6.48 8.90
N GLY A 28 -11.00 6.36 10.09
CA GLY A 28 -10.36 5.14 10.56
C GLY A 28 -8.88 5.03 10.19
N LEU A 29 -8.30 3.87 10.47
CA LEU A 29 -6.84 3.68 10.43
C LEU A 29 -6.28 3.80 9.01
N ILE A 30 -6.96 3.24 8.00
CA ILE A 30 -6.57 3.34 6.59
C ILE A 30 -6.49 4.79 6.12
N GLY A 31 -7.46 5.62 6.51
CA GLY A 31 -7.48 7.03 6.13
C GLY A 31 -6.38 7.85 6.82
N ASN A 32 -6.10 7.57 8.09
CA ASN A 32 -4.97 8.16 8.80
C ASN A 32 -3.63 7.77 8.15
N LEU A 33 -3.44 6.48 7.84
CA LEU A 33 -2.27 5.97 7.14
C LEU A 33 -2.13 6.62 5.76
N ALA A 34 -3.20 6.65 4.96
CA ALA A 34 -3.19 7.26 3.63
C ALA A 34 -2.83 8.75 3.68
N THR A 35 -3.33 9.48 4.67
CA THR A 35 -2.99 10.89 4.90
C THR A 35 -1.49 11.06 5.20
N ALA A 36 -0.93 10.21 6.07
CA ALA A 36 0.49 10.22 6.41
C ALA A 36 1.37 9.89 5.20
N LEU A 37 1.04 8.85 4.44
CA LEU A 37 1.78 8.43 3.25
C LEU A 37 1.66 9.44 2.10
N LYS A 38 0.51 10.11 1.95
CA LYS A 38 0.32 11.17 0.96
C LYS A 38 1.14 12.41 1.29
N ALA A 39 1.32 12.72 2.57
CA ALA A 39 2.18 13.81 3.03
C ALA A 39 3.67 13.51 2.85
N ASP A 40 4.08 12.24 2.93
CA ASP A 40 5.47 11.82 2.70
C ASP A 40 5.81 11.79 1.20
N ARG A 41 6.61 12.76 0.75
CA ARG A 41 7.03 12.87 -0.66
C ARG A 41 7.96 11.75 -1.13
N THR A 42 8.56 11.02 -0.19
CA THR A 42 9.44 9.89 -0.50
C THR A 42 8.66 8.59 -0.67
N PHE A 43 7.34 8.60 -0.42
CA PHE A 43 6.49 7.44 -0.57
C PHE A 43 6.41 6.97 -2.03
N PRO A 44 6.77 5.71 -2.32
CA PRO A 44 6.71 5.16 -3.67
C PRO A 44 5.27 4.83 -4.05
N ARG A 45 4.55 5.80 -4.65
CA ARG A 45 3.14 5.62 -5.05
C ARG A 45 2.93 4.47 -6.04
N ALA A 46 3.91 4.17 -6.90
CA ALA A 46 3.82 3.05 -7.83
C ALA A 46 4.23 1.70 -7.19
N ALA A 47 4.47 1.64 -5.88
CA ALA A 47 4.86 0.41 -5.22
C ALA A 47 3.70 -0.58 -5.09
N ASP A 48 4.02 -1.84 -5.31
CA ASP A 48 3.22 -3.00 -4.94
C ASP A 48 3.13 -3.14 -3.40
N PRO A 49 2.23 -3.99 -2.87
CA PRO A 49 2.05 -4.18 -1.44
C PRO A 49 3.36 -4.50 -0.69
N GLU A 50 4.21 -5.35 -1.28
CA GLU A 50 5.51 -5.69 -0.70
C GLU A 50 6.46 -4.48 -0.63
N GLY A 51 6.42 -3.60 -1.64
CA GLY A 51 7.21 -2.37 -1.67
C GLY A 51 6.76 -1.38 -0.60
N VAL A 52 5.45 -1.28 -0.37
CA VAL A 52 4.87 -0.46 0.72
C VAL A 52 5.24 -1.03 2.09
N ARG A 53 5.13 -2.35 2.27
CA ARG A 53 5.57 -3.04 3.51
C ARG A 53 7.03 -2.75 3.83
N LYS A 54 7.91 -2.86 2.84
CA LYS A 54 9.34 -2.58 3.02
C LYS A 54 9.58 -1.12 3.39
N PHE A 55 8.88 -0.18 2.75
CA PHE A 55 8.96 1.25 3.03
C PHE A 55 8.53 1.58 4.47
N MET A 56 7.45 0.96 4.96
CA MET A 56 6.95 1.12 6.32
C MET A 56 7.88 0.48 7.36
N GLY A 57 8.46 -0.67 7.04
CA GLY A 57 9.50 -1.31 7.86
C GLY A 57 10.72 -0.42 8.09
N ASP A 58 11.21 0.23 7.02
CA ASP A 58 12.36 1.15 7.09
C ASP A 58 12.08 2.38 7.98
N ARG A 59 10.83 2.86 7.99
CA ARG A 59 10.36 3.98 8.82
C ARG A 59 9.98 3.62 10.25
N ARG A 60 10.06 2.33 10.61
CA ARG A 60 9.57 1.81 11.90
C ARG A 60 8.12 2.22 12.17
N ALA A 61 7.25 1.97 11.19
CA ALA A 61 5.82 2.19 11.31
C ALA A 61 5.26 1.52 12.59
N GLY A 62 4.30 2.18 13.24
CA GLY A 62 3.67 1.74 14.48
C GLY A 62 2.66 0.61 14.23
N GLY A 63 2.19 -0.03 15.31
CA GLY A 63 1.22 -1.13 15.20
C GLY A 63 -0.08 -0.74 14.50
N ASP A 64 -0.56 0.49 14.74
CA ASP A 64 -1.73 1.08 14.07
C ASP A 64 -1.52 1.21 12.55
N ASP A 65 -0.32 1.62 12.15
CA ASP A 65 0.04 1.75 10.73
C ASP A 65 0.09 0.37 10.04
N TRP A 66 0.59 -0.65 10.73
CA TRP A 66 0.61 -2.02 10.21
C TRP A 66 -0.79 -2.60 10.09
N GLU A 67 -1.64 -2.41 11.10
CA GLU A 67 -3.04 -2.84 11.06
C GLU A 67 -3.77 -2.15 9.88
N ALA A 68 -3.62 -0.84 9.75
CA ALA A 68 -4.15 -0.08 8.63
C ALA A 68 -3.68 -0.61 7.26
N LEU A 69 -2.41 -1.00 7.15
CA LEU A 69 -1.85 -1.56 5.93
C LEU A 69 -2.48 -2.92 5.60
N GLU A 70 -2.62 -3.81 6.59
CA GLU A 70 -3.19 -5.15 6.38
C GLU A 70 -4.67 -5.09 5.97
N ASP A 71 -5.47 -4.24 6.61
CA ASP A 71 -6.85 -3.97 6.21
C ASP A 71 -6.93 -3.36 4.80
N ALA A 72 -6.06 -2.39 4.50
CA ALA A 72 -5.99 -1.78 3.17
C ALA A 72 -5.62 -2.78 2.07
N GLU A 73 -4.68 -3.69 2.33
CA GLU A 73 -4.32 -4.77 1.41
C GLU A 73 -5.49 -5.72 1.14
N LEU A 74 -6.30 -6.02 2.17
CA LEU A 74 -7.49 -6.88 2.04
C LEU A 74 -8.56 -6.20 1.18
N GLU A 75 -8.83 -4.90 1.43
CA GLU A 75 -9.80 -4.11 0.67
C GLU A 75 -9.38 -3.97 -0.80
N TRP A 76 -8.11 -3.66 -1.05
CA TRP A 76 -7.60 -3.51 -2.41
C TRP A 76 -7.68 -4.80 -3.23
N ARG A 77 -7.43 -5.96 -2.61
CA ARG A 77 -7.59 -7.27 -3.28
C ARG A 77 -9.05 -7.62 -3.60
N CYS A 78 -10.01 -6.94 -2.98
CA CYS A 78 -11.45 -7.16 -3.20
C CYS A 78 -12.09 -6.11 -4.13
N TYR A 79 -11.38 -5.01 -4.41
CA TYR A 79 -11.82 -3.89 -5.25
C TYR A 79 -11.65 -4.21 -6.74
#